data_AF-A0A8S3GVW5-F1
#
_entry.id   AF-A0A8S3GVW5-F1
#
_cell.length_a   1.000
_cell.length_b   1.000
_cell.length_c   1.000
_cell.angle_alpha   90.00
_cell.angle_beta   90.00
_cell.angle_gamma   90.00
#
_symmetry.space_group_name_H-M   'P 1'
#
loop_
_entity.id
_entity.type
_entity.pdbx_description
1 polymer ?
#
loop_
_entity_poly.entity_id
_entity_poly.type
_entity_poly.pdbx_seq_one_letter_code
_entity_poly.pdbx_strand_id
1 'polypeptide(L)'
;VTFLKSWKQKNAEITHRWDLMEFEEEENRPRPEFAIRASTVEKNPVTGILEPYFSATSRRYRVLSGVITLSVMICIVIIFIIAIIVYRIIVSISLFQSNELRQYALSVASISGAVINLIIIMVLGRLYEIIAYKLTQWEMHRTQNDFDNHFTIKVFIFQFVNIYSSIFYIAFIKGKAIGYPGHYVKILNLRQEENLVKQEKSKTK
;
A
#
# COMPACT_ATOMS: atom_id res chain seq x y z
N VAL A 1 -3.80 9.67 22.10
CA VAL A 1 -2.89 10.75 22.56
C VAL A 1 -2.06 10.32 23.78
N THR A 2 -2.70 9.77 24.83
CA THR A 2 -2.01 9.22 26.01
C THR A 2 -0.95 8.18 25.65
N PHE A 3 -1.28 7.19 24.82
CA PHE A 3 -0.34 6.16 24.38
C PHE A 3 0.94 6.74 23.75
N LEU A 4 0.82 7.65 22.77
CA LEU A 4 1.98 8.25 22.09
C LEU A 4 2.86 9.06 23.06
N LYS A 5 2.24 9.74 24.03
CA LYS A 5 2.97 10.49 25.07
C LYS A 5 3.71 9.55 26.01
N SER A 6 3.05 8.49 26.48
CA SER A 6 3.65 7.45 27.32
C SER A 6 4.78 6.71 26.60
N TRP A 7 4.61 6.43 25.30
CA TRP A 7 5.65 5.83 24.46
C TRP A 7 6.88 6.73 24.36
N LYS A 8 6.70 8.02 24.07
CA LYS A 8 7.81 8.98 24.02
C LYS A 8 8.57 9.05 25.35
N GLN A 9 7.84 9.08 26.47
CA GLN A 9 8.46 9.09 27.80
C GLN A 9 9.23 7.80 28.08
N LYS A 10 8.66 6.64 27.72
CA LYS A 10 9.33 5.35 27.90
C LYS A 10 10.57 5.21 27.01
N ASN A 11 10.48 5.69 25.77
CA ASN A 11 11.61 5.70 24.84
C ASN A 11 12.77 6.52 25.42
N ALA A 12 12.50 7.74 25.92
CA ALA A 12 13.51 8.58 26.55
C ALA A 12 14.15 7.92 27.79
N GLU A 13 13.36 7.25 28.64
CA GLU A 13 13.87 6.49 29.79
C GLU A 13 14.85 5.39 29.33
N ILE A 14 14.51 4.65 28.28
CA ILE A 14 15.35 3.55 27.76
C ILE A 14 16.63 4.12 27.11
N THR A 15 16.51 5.15 26.27
CA THR A 15 17.67 5.80 25.64
C THR A 15 18.65 6.32 26.68
N HIS A 16 18.15 6.93 27.76
CA HIS A 16 18.99 7.35 28.88
C HIS A 16 19.63 6.17 29.62
N ARG A 17 18.86 5.10 29.91
CA ARG A 17 19.39 3.90 30.60
C ARG A 17 20.47 3.17 29.79
N TRP A 18 20.41 3.25 28.46
CA TRP A 18 21.38 2.63 27.56
C TRP A 18 22.52 3.56 27.16
N ASP A 19 22.56 4.78 27.74
CA ASP A 19 23.58 5.80 27.45
C ASP A 19 23.69 6.15 25.96
N LEU A 20 22.54 6.15 25.26
CA LEU A 20 22.44 6.42 23.83
C LEU A 20 22.07 7.89 23.51
N MET A 21 22.09 8.77 24.52
CA MET A 21 21.69 10.17 24.37
C MET A 21 22.71 10.98 23.57
N GLU A 22 24.00 10.62 23.66
CA GLU A 22 25.12 11.24 22.95
C GLU A 22 25.64 10.38 21.80
N PHE A 23 24.95 9.28 21.45
CA PHE A 23 25.24 8.55 20.23
C PHE A 23 24.80 9.44 19.07
N GLU A 24 25.64 10.40 18.69
CA GLU A 24 25.56 11.09 17.41
C GLU A 24 25.40 10.00 16.38
N GLU A 25 24.33 10.08 15.60
CA GLU A 25 24.08 9.24 14.44
C GLU A 25 25.42 9.01 13.73
N GLU A 26 26.02 7.83 13.95
CA GLU A 26 27.26 7.38 13.31
C GLU A 26 26.99 7.05 11.82
N GLU A 27 26.06 7.79 11.23
CA GLU A 27 25.24 7.53 10.06
C GLU A 27 25.68 8.37 8.86
N ASN A 28 26.76 9.14 9.02
CA ASN A 28 27.41 9.86 7.94
C ASN A 28 28.20 8.95 6.99
N ARG A 29 28.39 7.66 7.32
CA ARG A 29 29.11 6.74 6.45
C ARG A 29 28.25 6.40 5.22
N PRO A 30 28.75 6.65 4.00
CA PRO A 30 28.01 6.32 2.80
C PRO A 30 27.81 4.81 2.70
N ARG A 31 26.62 4.38 2.26
CA ARG A 31 26.32 2.96 2.08
C ARG A 31 27.36 2.31 1.15
N PRO A 32 27.84 1.08 1.42
CA PRO A 32 28.85 0.43 0.57
C PRO A 32 28.41 0.31 -0.91
N GLU A 33 27.12 0.05 -1.17
CA GLU A 33 26.56 0.03 -2.53
C GLU A 33 26.64 1.39 -3.24
N PHE A 34 26.53 2.49 -2.48
CA PHE A 34 26.67 3.85 -2.99
C PHE A 34 28.14 4.18 -3.27
N ALA A 35 29.05 3.80 -2.37
CA ALA A 35 30.48 4.02 -2.50
C ALA A 35 31.10 3.29 -3.71
N ILE A 36 30.64 2.06 -4.01
CA ILE A 36 31.13 1.28 -5.15
C ILE A 36 30.71 1.89 -6.50
N ARG A 37 29.51 2.48 -6.57
CA ARG A 37 28.93 2.97 -7.83
C ARG A 37 29.17 4.45 -8.08
N ALA A 38 29.71 5.17 -7.11
CA ALA A 38 30.07 6.57 -7.27
C ALA A 38 31.29 6.72 -8.17
N SER A 39 31.14 7.44 -9.27
CA SER A 39 32.20 7.66 -10.28
C SER A 39 33.20 8.74 -9.87
N THR A 40 32.86 9.56 -8.88
CA THR A 40 33.61 10.78 -8.53
C THR A 40 33.72 10.88 -7.02
N VAL A 41 34.88 11.34 -6.56
CA VAL A 41 35.16 11.59 -5.14
C VAL A 41 35.31 13.10 -4.99
N GLU A 42 34.54 13.70 -4.10
CA GLU A 42 34.56 15.13 -3.81
C GLU A 42 34.84 15.36 -2.33
N LYS A 43 35.52 16.45 -2.01
CA LYS A 43 35.81 16.81 -0.62
C LYS A 43 34.54 17.39 0.00
N ASN A 44 34.05 16.75 1.07
CA ASN A 44 32.88 17.24 1.78
C ASN A 44 33.19 18.62 2.39
N PRO A 45 32.37 19.66 2.16
CA PRO A 45 32.62 21.01 2.65
C PRO A 45 32.51 21.15 4.17
N VAL A 46 31.86 20.21 4.86
CA VAL A 46 31.66 20.23 6.32
C VAL A 46 32.72 19.39 7.04
N THR A 47 32.97 18.16 6.59
CA THR A 47 33.91 17.24 7.26
C THR A 47 35.33 17.31 6.69
N GLY A 48 35.51 17.88 5.50
CA GLY A 48 36.80 17.96 4.81
C GLY A 48 37.35 16.62 4.31
N ILE A 49 36.60 15.53 4.45
CA ILE A 49 36.99 14.18 4.02
C ILE A 49 36.59 13.96 2.56
N LEU A 50 37.40 13.21 1.82
CA LEU A 50 37.09 12.77 0.46
C LEU A 50 35.99 11.71 0.48
N GLU A 51 34.82 12.05 -0.05
CA GLU A 51 33.65 11.18 -0.04
C GLU A 51 33.15 10.95 -1.47
N PRO A 52 32.60 9.76 -1.78
CA PRO A 52 32.01 9.49 -3.07
C PRO A 52 30.80 10.41 -3.30
N TYR A 53 30.77 11.13 -4.42
CA TYR A 53 29.76 12.14 -4.72
C TYR A 53 29.13 11.92 -6.11
N PHE A 54 27.83 12.18 -6.21
CA PHE A 54 27.10 12.19 -7.48
C PHE A 54 26.71 13.60 -7.88
N SER A 55 26.83 13.92 -9.16
CA SER A 55 26.47 15.24 -9.70
C SER A 55 24.99 15.58 -9.49
N ALA A 56 24.72 16.86 -9.24
CA ALA A 56 23.38 17.36 -8.94
C ALA A 56 22.36 17.16 -10.08
N THR A 57 22.81 17.11 -11.33
CA THR A 57 21.99 16.80 -12.51
C THR A 57 21.53 15.34 -12.49
N SER A 58 22.41 14.39 -12.18
CA SER A 58 22.02 12.99 -11.98
C SER A 58 21.05 12.83 -10.81
N ARG A 59 21.17 13.64 -9.74
CA ARG A 59 20.24 13.65 -8.62
C ARG A 59 18.82 14.06 -9.05
N ARG A 60 18.67 15.06 -9.93
CA ARG A 60 17.35 15.49 -10.44
C ARG A 60 16.65 14.40 -11.25
N TYR A 61 17.36 13.72 -12.15
CA TYR A 61 16.80 12.61 -12.92
C TYR A 61 16.38 11.42 -12.03
N ARG A 62 17.09 11.17 -10.92
CA ARG A 62 16.76 10.12 -9.95
C ARG A 62 15.57 10.47 -9.05
N VAL A 63 15.44 11.73 -8.64
CA VAL A 63 14.24 12.19 -7.93
C VAL A 63 13.02 12.09 -8.84
N LEU A 64 13.16 12.49 -10.10
CA LEU A 64 12.10 12.37 -11.10
C LEU A 64 11.74 10.90 -11.35
N SER A 65 12.73 10.00 -11.43
CA SER A 65 12.48 8.58 -11.60
C SER A 65 11.82 7.93 -10.36
N GLY A 66 12.14 8.41 -9.16
CA GLY A 66 11.45 8.02 -7.93
C GLY A 66 9.98 8.43 -7.96
N VAL A 67 9.67 9.67 -8.34
CA VAL A 67 8.28 10.15 -8.48
C VAL A 67 7.52 9.36 -9.56
N ILE A 68 8.13 9.12 -10.71
CA ILE A 68 7.54 8.32 -11.79
C ILE A 68 7.30 6.88 -11.32
N THR A 69 8.20 6.32 -10.52
CA THR A 69 7.99 4.95 -10.07
C THR A 69 6.91 4.85 -9.00
N LEU A 70 6.80 5.83 -8.10
CA LEU A 70 5.67 5.91 -7.17
C LEU A 70 4.33 5.97 -7.91
N SER A 71 4.24 6.77 -8.97
CA SER A 71 3.01 6.88 -9.75
C SER A 71 2.69 5.59 -10.50
N VAL A 72 3.68 4.95 -11.13
CA VAL A 72 3.52 3.63 -11.78
C VAL A 72 3.07 2.56 -10.78
N MET A 73 3.64 2.56 -9.57
CA MET A 73 3.23 1.61 -8.52
C MET A 73 1.77 1.83 -8.11
N ILE A 74 1.31 3.07 -7.92
CA ILE A 74 -0.09 3.37 -7.61
C ILE A 74 -1.02 2.88 -8.74
N CYS A 75 -0.64 3.08 -10.00
CA CYS A 75 -1.40 2.60 -11.16
C CYS A 75 -1.54 1.07 -11.19
N ILE A 76 -0.45 0.33 -10.94
CA ILE A 76 -0.47 -1.15 -10.90
C ILE A 76 -1.46 -1.65 -9.84
N VAL A 77 -1.51 -1.00 -8.68
CA VAL A 77 -2.39 -1.35 -7.58
C VAL A 77 -3.85 -1.16 -7.95
N ILE A 78 -4.18 -0.04 -8.60
CA ILE A 78 -5.53 0.24 -9.09
C ILE A 78 -5.94 -0.83 -10.12
N ILE A 79 -5.06 -1.20 -11.05
CA ILE A 79 -5.32 -2.25 -12.04
C ILE A 79 -5.60 -3.60 -11.36
N PHE A 80 -4.79 -3.98 -10.36
CA PHE A 80 -4.99 -5.23 -9.62
C PHE A 80 -6.30 -5.23 -8.82
N ILE A 81 -6.64 -4.12 -8.17
CA ILE A 81 -7.93 -3.98 -7.47
C ILE A 81 -9.09 -4.17 -8.45
N ILE A 82 -9.02 -3.55 -9.63
CA ILE A 82 -10.04 -3.73 -10.69
C ILE A 82 -10.10 -5.18 -11.16
N ALA A 83 -8.95 -5.83 -11.38
CA ALA A 83 -8.89 -7.23 -11.80
C ALA A 83 -9.55 -8.18 -10.78
N ILE A 84 -9.37 -7.94 -9.48
CA ILE A 84 -10.02 -8.70 -8.40
C ILE A 84 -11.54 -8.51 -8.44
N ILE A 85 -12.01 -7.27 -8.62
CA ILE A 85 -13.45 -6.98 -8.72
C ILE A 85 -14.04 -7.72 -9.92
N VAL A 86 -13.38 -7.68 -11.07
CA VAL A 86 -13.81 -8.40 -12.29
C VAL A 86 -13.83 -9.91 -12.07
N TYR A 87 -12.79 -10.48 -11.46
CA TYR A 87 -12.74 -11.91 -11.12
C TYR A 87 -13.91 -12.32 -10.22
N ARG A 88 -14.24 -11.54 -9.18
CA ARG A 88 -15.39 -11.79 -8.29
C ARG A 88 -16.71 -11.81 -9.06
N ILE A 89 -16.87 -10.90 -10.04
CA ILE A 89 -18.08 -10.83 -10.87
C ILE A 89 -18.22 -12.08 -11.72
N ILE A 90 -17.15 -12.53 -12.37
CA ILE A 90 -17.16 -13.73 -13.23
C ILE A 90 -17.51 -14.99 -12.42
N VAL A 91 -16.88 -15.19 -11.27
CA VAL A 91 -17.15 -16.35 -10.39
C VAL A 91 -18.60 -16.34 -9.89
N SER A 92 -19.11 -15.16 -9.50
CA SER A 92 -20.50 -15.02 -9.07
C SER A 92 -21.47 -15.45 -10.18
N ILE A 93 -21.29 -14.95 -11.41
CA ILE A 93 -22.15 -15.28 -12.56
C ILE A 93 -22.12 -16.78 -12.88
N SER A 94 -20.93 -17.40 -12.87
CA SER A 94 -20.78 -18.84 -13.15
C SER A 94 -21.48 -19.71 -12.09
N LEU A 95 -21.45 -19.31 -10.83
CA LEU A 95 -22.05 -20.08 -9.74
C LEU A 95 -23.59 -20.01 -9.76
N PHE A 96 -24.17 -18.89 -10.21
CA PHE A 96 -25.62 -18.72 -10.39
C PHE A 96 -26.23 -19.66 -11.45
N GLN A 97 -25.42 -20.27 -12.31
CA GLN A 97 -25.88 -21.16 -13.37
C GLN A 97 -26.19 -22.59 -12.87
N SER A 98 -25.73 -22.96 -11.66
CA SER A 98 -25.98 -24.27 -11.04
C SER A 98 -27.16 -24.20 -10.05
N ASN A 99 -28.27 -24.86 -10.38
CA ASN A 99 -29.57 -24.69 -9.68
C ASN A 99 -29.64 -25.39 -8.31
N GLU A 100 -28.84 -26.45 -8.10
CA GLU A 100 -28.89 -27.33 -6.91
C GLU A 100 -28.14 -26.77 -5.69
N LEU A 101 -27.20 -25.84 -5.89
CA LEU A 101 -26.34 -25.31 -4.81
C LEU A 101 -26.74 -23.90 -4.36
N ARG A 102 -27.83 -23.34 -4.87
CA ARG A 102 -28.22 -21.93 -4.72
C ARG A 102 -28.32 -21.45 -3.27
N GLN A 103 -28.66 -22.32 -2.33
CA GLN A 103 -28.79 -21.98 -0.90
C GLN A 103 -27.43 -21.91 -0.17
N TYR A 104 -26.43 -22.67 -0.60
CA TYR A 104 -25.05 -22.61 -0.09
C TYR A 104 -24.13 -21.74 -0.96
N ALA A 105 -24.50 -21.52 -2.22
CA ALA A 105 -23.72 -20.79 -3.22
C ALA A 105 -23.40 -19.36 -2.77
N LEU A 106 -24.36 -18.67 -2.14
CA LEU A 106 -24.14 -17.30 -1.65
C LEU A 106 -23.08 -17.24 -0.55
N SER A 107 -23.17 -18.12 0.45
CA SER A 107 -22.19 -18.18 1.55
C SER A 107 -20.83 -18.67 1.05
N VAL A 108 -20.80 -19.70 0.21
CA VAL A 108 -19.57 -20.25 -0.37
C VAL A 108 -18.89 -19.24 -1.30
N ALA A 109 -19.63 -18.49 -2.12
CA ALA A 109 -19.09 -17.43 -2.96
C ALA A 109 -18.51 -16.28 -2.12
N SER A 110 -19.18 -15.92 -1.02
CA SER A 110 -18.71 -14.86 -0.13
C SER A 110 -17.42 -15.26 0.60
N ILE A 111 -17.40 -16.47 1.17
CA ILE A 111 -16.25 -17.00 1.91
C ILE A 111 -15.06 -17.22 0.97
N SER A 112 -15.28 -17.88 -0.19
CA SER A 112 -14.21 -18.10 -1.17
C SER A 112 -13.66 -16.78 -1.72
N GLY A 113 -14.53 -15.79 -1.99
CA GLY A 113 -14.10 -14.46 -2.38
C GLY A 113 -13.24 -13.76 -1.33
N ALA A 114 -13.59 -13.89 -0.04
CA ALA A 114 -12.79 -13.32 1.05
C ALA A 114 -11.43 -14.00 1.18
N VAL A 115 -11.37 -15.32 1.07
CA VAL A 115 -10.11 -16.10 1.16
C VAL A 115 -9.20 -15.78 -0.03
N ILE A 116 -9.73 -15.73 -1.24
CA ILE A 116 -8.95 -15.38 -2.45
C ILE A 116 -8.43 -13.95 -2.34
N ASN A 117 -9.25 -13.01 -1.88
CA ASN A 117 -8.82 -11.63 -1.64
C ASN A 117 -7.68 -11.56 -0.61
N LEU A 118 -7.77 -12.33 0.48
CA LEU A 118 -6.72 -12.39 1.50
C LEU A 118 -5.40 -12.93 0.92
N ILE A 119 -5.45 -14.04 0.18
CA ILE A 119 -4.27 -14.64 -0.45
C ILE A 119 -3.61 -13.64 -1.40
N ILE A 120 -4.41 -12.95 -2.22
CA ILE A 120 -3.91 -11.95 -3.16
C ILE A 120 -3.27 -10.76 -2.43
N ILE A 121 -3.89 -10.25 -1.36
CA ILE A 121 -3.32 -9.17 -0.55
C ILE A 121 -1.95 -9.59 0.02
N MET A 122 -1.82 -10.81 0.53
CA MET A 122 -0.56 -11.34 1.05
C MET A 122 0.52 -11.44 -0.03
N VAL A 123 0.17 -11.99 -1.20
CA VAL A 123 1.11 -12.13 -2.33
C VAL A 123 1.53 -10.76 -2.88
N LEU A 124 0.60 -9.83 -3.04
CA LEU A 124 0.88 -8.46 -3.48
C LEU A 124 1.76 -7.71 -2.48
N GLY A 125 1.57 -7.92 -1.18
CA GLY A 125 2.46 -7.36 -0.14
C GLY A 125 3.92 -7.79 -0.35
N ARG A 126 4.15 -9.09 -0.58
CA ARG A 126 5.50 -9.64 -0.82
C ARG A 126 6.11 -9.18 -2.13
N LEU A 127 5.34 -9.20 -3.23
CA LEU A 127 5.81 -8.68 -4.52
C LEU A 127 6.17 -7.20 -4.42
N TYR A 128 5.38 -6.42 -3.68
CA TYR A 128 5.65 -5.01 -3.49
C TYR A 128 6.93 -4.76 -2.71
N GLU A 129 7.18 -5.48 -1.62
CA GLU A 129 8.44 -5.37 -0.85
C GLU A 129 9.66 -5.57 -1.77
N ILE A 130 9.60 -6.58 -2.66
CA ILE A 130 10.68 -6.86 -3.61
C ILE A 130 10.87 -5.71 -4.61
N ILE A 131 9.78 -5.18 -5.16
CA ILE A 131 9.84 -4.09 -6.15
C ILE A 131 10.30 -2.79 -5.48
N ALA A 132 9.75 -2.44 -4.32
CA ALA A 132 10.12 -1.27 -3.54
C ALA A 132 11.59 -1.33 -3.14
N TYR A 133 12.10 -2.51 -2.77
CA TYR A 133 13.51 -2.70 -2.45
C TYR A 133 14.40 -2.45 -3.69
N LYS A 134 14.10 -3.10 -4.82
CA LYS A 134 14.86 -2.91 -6.06
C LYS A 134 14.84 -1.46 -6.55
N LEU A 135 13.70 -0.80 -6.40
CA LEU A 135 13.53 0.59 -6.78
C LEU A 135 14.35 1.53 -5.89
N THR A 136 14.25 1.37 -4.57
CA THR A 136 15.02 2.20 -3.64
C THR A 136 16.52 1.94 -3.79
N GLN A 137 16.93 0.73 -4.18
CA GLN A 137 18.33 0.44 -4.56
C GLN A 137 18.77 1.19 -5.80
N TRP A 138 17.85 1.45 -6.73
CA TRP A 138 18.14 2.19 -7.95
C TRP A 138 18.17 3.71 -7.72
N GLU A 139 17.35 4.24 -6.80
CA GLU A 139 17.39 5.65 -6.38
C GLU A 139 18.71 6.02 -5.68
N MET A 140 19.34 5.03 -5.03
CA MET A 140 20.71 5.06 -4.53
C MET A 140 20.97 6.22 -3.55
N HIS A 141 20.32 6.12 -2.40
CA HIS A 141 20.51 7.01 -1.27
C HIS A 141 21.93 6.94 -0.71
N ARG A 142 22.39 8.07 -0.17
CA ARG A 142 23.73 8.23 0.37
C ARG A 142 23.89 7.43 1.68
N THR A 143 22.92 7.55 2.59
CA THR A 143 22.93 6.89 3.91
C THR A 143 21.96 5.71 3.93
N GLN A 144 22.22 4.76 4.84
CA GLN A 144 21.37 3.59 5.03
C GLN A 144 20.00 3.98 5.62
N ASN A 145 19.95 4.97 6.51
CA ASN A 145 18.70 5.45 7.10
C ASN A 145 17.81 6.17 6.09
N ASP A 146 18.37 7.00 5.20
CA ASP A 146 17.59 7.59 4.11
C ASP A 146 16.98 6.48 3.24
N PHE A 147 17.79 5.47 2.89
CA PHE A 147 17.31 4.32 2.14
C PHE A 147 16.15 3.60 2.87
N ASP A 148 16.33 3.27 4.15
CA ASP A 148 15.35 2.51 4.92
C ASP A 148 14.09 3.32 5.18
N ASN A 149 14.20 4.62 5.43
CA ASN A 149 13.06 5.52 5.62
C ASN A 149 12.25 5.68 4.33
N HIS A 150 12.92 5.94 3.20
CA HIS A 150 12.24 6.01 1.91
C HIS A 150 11.60 4.68 1.50
N PHE A 151 12.29 3.55 1.71
CA PHE A 151 11.70 2.22 1.50
C PHE A 151 10.48 1.99 2.40
N THR A 152 10.59 2.31 3.69
CA THR A 152 9.52 2.11 4.67
C THR A 152 8.29 2.94 4.33
N ILE A 153 8.45 4.22 4.01
CA ILE A 153 7.33 5.10 3.63
C ILE A 153 6.60 4.57 2.40
N LYS A 154 7.34 4.09 1.40
CA LYS A 154 6.76 3.50 0.17
C LYS A 154 5.90 2.28 0.49
N VAL A 155 6.48 1.31 1.20
CA VAL A 155 5.79 0.08 1.63
C VAL A 155 4.60 0.39 2.51
N PHE A 156 4.74 1.31 3.45
CA PHE A 156 3.67 1.70 4.37
C PHE A 156 2.46 2.29 3.63
N ILE A 157 2.67 3.29 2.78
CA ILE A 157 1.57 3.94 2.03
C ILE A 157 0.83 2.90 1.18
N PHE A 158 1.57 2.01 0.53
CA PHE A 158 0.96 0.97 -0.28
C PHE A 158 0.14 -0.02 0.55
N GLN A 159 0.72 -0.57 1.63
CA GLN A 159 0.01 -1.49 2.51
C GLN A 159 -1.22 -0.82 3.13
N PHE A 160 -1.11 0.45 3.51
CA PHE A 160 -2.23 1.24 4.02
C PHE A 160 -3.36 1.34 2.99
N VAL A 161 -3.07 1.74 1.75
CA VAL A 161 -4.09 1.82 0.70
C VAL A 161 -4.69 0.43 0.43
N ASN A 162 -3.86 -0.61 0.33
CA ASN A 162 -4.34 -1.96 0.02
C ASN A 162 -5.30 -2.52 1.10
N ILE A 163 -4.90 -2.42 2.38
CA ILE A 163 -5.69 -2.94 3.50
C ILE A 163 -6.96 -2.11 3.71
N TYR A 164 -6.84 -0.78 3.69
CA TYR A 164 -7.97 0.08 4.06
C TYR A 164 -8.88 0.44 2.89
N SER A 165 -8.47 0.29 1.62
CA SER A 165 -9.29 0.65 0.44
C SER A 165 -10.67 0.00 0.46
N SER A 166 -10.74 -1.29 0.78
CA SER A 166 -12.03 -2.02 0.86
C SER A 166 -12.94 -1.47 1.98
N ILE A 167 -12.37 -1.14 3.14
CA ILE A 167 -13.12 -0.59 4.28
C ILE A 167 -13.57 0.85 3.96
N PHE A 168 -12.71 1.67 3.37
CA PHE A 168 -13.06 3.02 2.89
C PHE A 168 -14.20 2.97 1.87
N TYR A 169 -14.14 2.03 0.91
CA TYR A 169 -15.22 1.83 -0.05
C TYR A 169 -16.54 1.49 0.65
N ILE A 170 -16.51 0.54 1.60
CA ILE A 170 -17.70 0.14 2.36
C ILE A 170 -18.25 1.30 3.22
N ALA A 171 -17.40 2.08 3.86
CA ALA A 171 -17.83 3.14 4.77
C ALA A 171 -18.38 4.38 4.04
N PHE A 172 -17.76 4.77 2.91
CA PHE A 172 -18.05 6.05 2.26
C PHE A 172 -18.82 5.95 0.95
N ILE A 173 -18.65 4.86 0.18
CA ILE A 173 -19.20 4.73 -1.18
C ILE A 173 -20.38 3.76 -1.21
N LYS A 174 -20.23 2.61 -0.53
CA LYS A 174 -21.28 1.60 -0.43
C LYS A 174 -22.48 2.18 0.30
N GLY A 175 -23.62 2.22 -0.37
CA GLY A 175 -24.87 2.73 0.19
C GLY A 175 -25.25 4.17 -0.16
N LYS A 176 -24.29 5.01 -0.58
CA LYS A 176 -24.58 6.40 -1.00
C LYS A 176 -25.07 6.50 -2.45
N ALA A 177 -24.73 5.54 -3.29
CA ALA A 177 -25.19 5.43 -4.68
C ALA A 177 -26.51 4.64 -4.83
N ILE A 178 -27.28 4.47 -3.73
CA ILE A 178 -28.59 3.83 -3.79
C ILE A 178 -29.60 4.93 -4.12
N GLY A 179 -30.12 4.93 -5.34
CA GLY A 179 -31.21 5.83 -5.73
C GLY A 179 -32.47 5.64 -4.87
N TYR A 180 -33.43 6.55 -5.01
CA TYR A 180 -34.69 6.52 -4.27
C TYR A 180 -35.59 5.38 -4.80
N PRO A 181 -36.52 4.84 -3.98
CA PRO A 181 -37.41 3.75 -4.41
C PRO A 181 -38.16 4.15 -5.68
N GLY A 182 -37.92 3.41 -6.77
CA GLY A 182 -38.46 3.67 -8.11
C GLY A 182 -37.39 3.95 -9.17
N HIS A 183 -36.23 4.51 -8.79
CA HIS A 183 -35.15 4.85 -9.73
C HIS A 183 -33.78 4.45 -9.17
N TYR A 184 -33.46 3.15 -9.26
CA TYR A 184 -32.16 2.62 -8.82
C TYR A 184 -31.09 2.90 -9.88
N VAL A 185 -29.92 3.38 -9.43
CA VAL A 185 -28.73 3.48 -10.28
C VAL A 185 -28.25 2.07 -10.59
N LYS A 186 -28.38 1.65 -11.86
CA LYS A 186 -27.86 0.36 -12.32
C LYS A 186 -26.40 0.54 -12.73
N ILE A 187 -25.47 -0.02 -11.96
CA ILE A 187 -24.07 -0.11 -12.39
C ILE A 187 -23.98 -1.33 -13.30
N LEU A 188 -23.57 -1.15 -14.58
CA LEU A 188 -23.41 -2.21 -15.57
C LEU A 188 -24.67 -3.07 -15.83
N ASN A 189 -25.87 -2.47 -15.80
CA ASN A 189 -27.17 -3.16 -15.92
C ASN A 189 -27.43 -4.25 -14.85
N LEU A 190 -26.52 -4.47 -13.90
CA LEU A 190 -26.69 -5.40 -12.79
C LEU A 190 -27.28 -4.66 -11.59
N ARG A 191 -28.42 -5.16 -11.12
CA ARG A 191 -29.11 -4.63 -9.95
C ARG A 191 -28.32 -5.03 -8.70
N GLN A 192 -27.86 -4.05 -7.91
CA GLN A 192 -27.16 -4.32 -6.64
C GLN A 192 -28.05 -5.16 -5.71
N GLU A 193 -27.51 -6.26 -5.17
CA GLU A 193 -28.21 -7.26 -4.36
C GLU A 193 -28.92 -6.66 -3.12
N GLU A 194 -28.41 -5.53 -2.60
CA GLU A 194 -29.01 -4.83 -1.45
C GLU A 194 -30.39 -4.24 -1.75
N ASN A 195 -30.70 -3.96 -3.04
CA ASN A 195 -32.01 -3.50 -3.48
C ASN A 195 -33.06 -4.62 -3.45
N LEU A 196 -32.65 -5.90 -3.48
CA LEU A 196 -33.55 -7.05 -3.38
C LEU A 196 -33.98 -7.26 -1.93
N VAL A 197 -33.03 -7.21 -0.99
CA VAL A 197 -33.30 -7.39 0.45
C VAL A 197 -34.23 -6.28 0.99
N LYS A 198 -34.04 -5.03 0.54
CA LYS A 198 -34.94 -3.92 0.94
C LYS A 198 -36.35 -4.05 0.34
N GLN A 199 -36.49 -4.58 -0.88
CA GLN A 199 -37.82 -4.82 -1.47
C GLN A 199 -38.55 -6.00 -0.85
N GLU A 200 -37.88 -7.10 -0.53
CA GLU A 200 -38.51 -8.22 0.18
C GLU A 200 -39.05 -7.75 1.54
N LYS A 201 -38.24 -7.01 2.31
CA LYS A 201 -38.66 -6.42 3.59
C LYS A 201 -39.78 -5.38 3.45
N SER A 202 -39.88 -4.68 2.32
CA SER A 202 -40.94 -3.72 2.03
C SER A 202 -42.23 -4.38 1.52
N LYS A 203 -42.17 -5.60 0.99
CA LYS A 203 -43.36 -6.39 0.58
C LYS A 203 -43.93 -7.26 1.69
N THR A 204 -43.15 -7.50 2.75
CA THR A 204 -43.57 -8.26 3.94
C THR A 204 -44.09 -7.38 5.10
N LYS A 205 -44.17 -6.07 4.89
CA LYS A 205 -44.93 -5.13 5.72
C LYS A 205 -46.09 -4.57 4.91
#